data_AF-A0A1V6BMI2-F1
#
_entry.id   AF-A0A1V6BMI2-F1
#
_cell.length_a   1.000
_cell.length_b   1.000
_cell.length_c   1.000
_cell.angle_alpha   90.00
_cell.angle_beta   90.00
_cell.angle_gamma   90.00
#
_symmetry.space_group_name_H-M   'P 1'
#
loop_
_entity.id
_entity.type
_entity.pdbx_description
1 polymer ?
#
loop_
_entity_poly.entity_id
_entity_poly.type
_entity_poly.pdbx_seq_one_letter_code
_entity_poly.pdbx_strand_id
1 'polypeptide(L)'
;MELFILPLIYILLLCLFISYKSFFNLQGMSRAFVCSMFIVKAFAGIIITFNAERIYSGDDGMFFYEAGKTLYEYALQHPMSYLKLMLGIYNDSNQHEYYTLLNWKGLPYWNDNETMIKISSLIHFIAFSNMLVHSVLFSFLSFCGLTGIYKATISITKSNGFVLYLILMLFPSVVFFTSGVLKETLLLAAAGLFVYALTQFNQSTRMKVYTIALYLFLWLIKPHFVLFLTPALAGYLLAKKYFSKNLWASYVVAIAVMIVYYSAGTFVFNQILHRNAAGTIALVQQSTMKNSIYEKAESYIQPPVIAPNMISVIKNSPKAFLQTVLTPAFHFDKAGLRWKGAAAENLLVMLFVLINIIAAFSWRNEYASLHFALLLFIFSFYALVGYTCALEAAILRFKAPVLPFLIAGLYIFMLQYKKYFIRNDSPND
;
A
#
# COMPACT_ATOMS: atom_id res chain seq x y z
N MET A 1 -8.91 -21.60 25.68
CA MET A 1 -8.19 -20.49 26.37
C MET A 1 -6.89 -20.13 25.66
N GLU A 2 -6.07 -21.09 25.23
CA GLU A 2 -4.78 -20.84 24.57
C GLU A 2 -4.86 -19.95 23.31
N LEU A 3 -5.94 -20.07 22.53
CA LEU A 3 -6.18 -19.27 21.32
C LEU A 3 -6.07 -17.75 21.56
N PHE A 4 -6.50 -17.26 22.72
CA PHE A 4 -6.57 -15.84 23.05
C PHE A 4 -5.42 -15.35 23.95
N ILE A 5 -4.83 -16.23 24.75
CA ILE A 5 -3.73 -15.87 25.66
C ILE A 5 -2.47 -15.53 24.85
N LEU A 6 -2.15 -16.34 23.83
CA LEU A 6 -0.93 -16.17 23.05
C LEU A 6 -0.88 -14.82 22.30
N PRO A 7 -1.95 -14.38 21.59
CA PRO A 7 -2.00 -13.04 20.99
C PRO A 7 -1.79 -11.91 21.99
N LEU A 8 -2.34 -12.01 23.21
CA LEU A 8 -2.17 -11.00 24.25
C LEU A 8 -0.71 -10.91 24.73
N ILE A 9 -0.03 -12.05 24.87
CA ILE A 9 1.42 -12.09 25.17
C ILE A 9 2.20 -11.40 24.05
N TYR A 10 1.89 -11.69 22.80
CA TYR A 10 2.53 -11.05 21.65
C TYR A 10 2.29 -9.53 21.61
N ILE A 11 1.07 -9.07 21.89
CA ILE A 11 0.77 -7.64 22.01
C ILE A 11 1.63 -7.00 23.10
N LEU A 12 1.75 -7.63 24.27
CA LEU A 12 2.58 -7.12 25.36
C LEU A 12 4.06 -7.04 24.96
N LEU A 13 4.62 -8.11 24.38
CA LEU A 13 6.01 -8.16 23.94
C LEU A 13 6.31 -7.08 22.89
N LEU A 14 5.39 -6.86 21.95
CA LEU A 14 5.53 -5.83 20.93
C LEU A 14 5.37 -4.42 21.50
N CYS A 15 4.48 -4.21 22.48
CA CYS A 15 4.41 -2.95 23.24
C CYS A 15 5.71 -2.65 24.01
N LEU A 16 6.34 -3.66 24.60
CA LEU A 16 7.65 -3.51 25.24
C LEU A 16 8.73 -3.17 24.22
N PHE A 17 8.72 -3.82 23.05
CA PHE A 17 9.63 -3.51 21.96
C PHE A 17 9.47 -2.07 21.46
N ILE A 18 8.22 -1.62 21.25
CA ILE A 18 7.89 -0.24 20.87
C ILE A 18 8.40 0.73 21.92
N SER A 19 8.19 0.42 23.20
CA SER A 19 8.62 1.26 24.32
C SER A 19 10.14 1.32 24.45
N TYR A 20 10.90 0.34 23.95
CA TYR A 20 12.35 0.32 24.06
C TYR A 20 13.06 0.97 22.86
N LYS A 21 12.55 0.78 21.63
CA LYS A 21 13.26 1.19 20.42
C LYS A 21 13.14 2.69 20.11
N SER A 22 14.26 3.32 19.78
CA SER A 22 14.33 4.74 19.37
C SER A 22 13.55 5.05 18.08
N PHE A 23 13.27 4.04 17.25
CA PHE A 23 12.39 4.20 16.10
C PHE A 23 10.98 4.67 16.48
N PHE A 24 10.51 4.38 17.69
CA PHE A 24 9.20 4.81 18.17
C PHE A 24 9.27 6.00 19.14
N ASN A 25 10.43 6.63 19.27
CA ASN A 25 10.55 7.90 19.98
C ASN A 25 10.06 9.03 19.05
N LEU A 26 8.81 9.47 19.24
CA LEU A 26 8.15 10.48 18.42
C LEU A 26 8.00 11.77 19.23
N GLN A 27 8.34 12.91 18.63
CA GLN A 27 8.27 14.20 19.31
C GLN A 27 6.82 14.51 19.69
N GLY A 28 6.61 14.95 20.94
CA GLY A 28 5.27 15.30 21.45
C GLY A 28 4.33 14.13 21.72
N MET A 29 4.85 12.89 21.75
CA MET A 29 4.06 11.70 22.07
C MET A 29 4.73 10.87 23.16
N SER A 30 3.95 10.44 24.14
CA SER A 30 4.43 9.47 25.12
C SER A 30 4.54 8.09 24.49
N ARG A 31 5.48 7.26 24.98
CA ARG A 31 5.62 5.86 24.54
C ARG A 31 4.34 5.05 24.80
N ALA A 32 3.65 5.34 25.90
CA ALA A 32 2.37 4.73 26.22
C ALA A 32 1.30 5.02 25.16
N PHE A 33 1.25 6.25 24.64
CA PHE A 33 0.33 6.62 23.55
C PHE A 33 0.66 5.91 22.23
N VAL A 34 1.95 5.75 21.90
CA VAL A 34 2.37 4.98 20.72
C VAL A 34 1.94 3.51 20.87
N CYS A 35 2.14 2.91 22.04
CA CYS A 35 1.69 1.56 22.35
C CYS A 35 0.16 1.43 22.27
N SER A 36 -0.61 2.41 22.77
CA SER A 36 -2.08 2.35 22.69
C SER A 36 -2.58 2.36 21.24
N MET A 37 -1.94 3.13 20.35
CA MET A 37 -2.27 3.11 18.91
C MET A 37 -1.95 1.76 18.26
N PHE A 38 -0.84 1.12 18.65
CA PHE A 38 -0.55 -0.25 18.20
C PHE A 38 -1.59 -1.25 18.71
N ILE A 39 -2.02 -1.14 19.97
CA ILE A 39 -3.05 -2.00 20.56
C ILE A 39 -4.36 -1.88 19.76
N VAL A 40 -4.81 -0.65 19.46
CA VAL A 40 -6.00 -0.42 18.63
C VAL A 40 -5.88 -1.12 17.27
N LYS A 41 -4.71 -1.01 16.62
CA LYS A 41 -4.46 -1.65 15.33
C LYS A 41 -4.42 -3.18 15.42
N ALA A 42 -3.81 -3.73 16.46
CA ALA A 42 -3.75 -5.18 16.70
C ALA A 42 -5.15 -5.76 16.95
N PHE A 43 -5.99 -5.09 17.74
CA PHE A 43 -7.39 -5.51 17.92
C PHE A 43 -8.20 -5.39 16.64
N ALA A 44 -7.98 -4.36 15.82
CA ALA A 44 -8.60 -4.28 14.50
C ALA A 44 -8.20 -5.48 13.61
N GLY A 45 -6.91 -5.86 13.60
CA GLY A 45 -6.45 -7.06 12.91
C GLY A 45 -7.17 -8.33 13.38
N ILE A 46 -7.28 -8.53 14.71
CA ILE A 46 -7.99 -9.67 15.30
C ILE A 46 -9.45 -9.71 14.86
N ILE A 47 -10.17 -8.58 14.95
CA ILE A 47 -11.59 -8.48 14.54
C ILE A 47 -11.75 -8.85 13.06
N ILE A 48 -10.84 -8.37 12.21
CA ILE A 48 -10.89 -8.62 10.77
C ILE A 48 -10.62 -10.09 10.47
N THR A 49 -9.65 -10.70 11.14
CA THR A 49 -9.39 -12.13 11.04
C THR A 49 -10.62 -12.97 11.41
N PHE A 50 -11.35 -12.61 12.48
CA PHE A 50 -12.58 -13.32 12.86
C PHE A 50 -13.73 -13.16 11.87
N ASN A 51 -13.74 -12.07 11.11
CA ASN A 51 -14.84 -11.76 10.19
C ASN A 51 -14.43 -11.93 8.72
N ALA A 52 -13.26 -12.52 8.44
CA ALA A 52 -12.66 -12.55 7.10
C ALA A 52 -13.62 -13.17 6.06
N GLU A 53 -14.21 -14.33 6.34
CA GLU A 53 -15.19 -15.01 5.47
C GLU A 53 -16.47 -14.19 5.20
N ARG A 54 -16.86 -13.32 6.15
CA ARG A 54 -18.07 -12.48 6.03
C ARG A 54 -17.78 -11.08 5.45
N ILE A 55 -16.51 -10.70 5.34
CA ILE A 55 -16.07 -9.36 4.95
C ILE A 55 -15.47 -9.37 3.56
N TYR A 56 -14.62 -10.34 3.28
CA TYR A 56 -14.02 -10.54 1.98
C TYR A 56 -14.85 -11.61 1.31
N SER A 57 -15.49 -11.29 0.18
CA SER A 57 -16.22 -12.24 -0.67
C SER A 57 -15.24 -13.22 -1.35
N GLY A 58 -14.42 -13.90 -0.54
CA GLY A 58 -13.18 -14.61 -0.88
C GLY A 58 -12.13 -14.42 0.23
N ASP A 59 -11.67 -15.51 0.84
CA ASP A 59 -10.81 -15.45 2.03
C ASP A 59 -9.31 -15.48 1.70
N ASP A 60 -8.82 -14.41 1.06
CA ASP A 60 -7.39 -14.26 0.75
C ASP A 60 -6.52 -14.42 2.01
N GLY A 61 -6.98 -13.94 3.16
CA GLY A 61 -6.23 -13.95 4.40
C GLY A 61 -6.04 -15.36 4.97
N MET A 62 -7.13 -16.12 5.06
CA MET A 62 -7.07 -17.53 5.45
C MET A 62 -6.34 -18.36 4.40
N PHE A 63 -6.55 -18.06 3.12
CA PHE A 63 -5.79 -18.70 2.05
C PHE A 63 -4.29 -18.55 2.29
N PHE A 64 -3.76 -17.33 2.49
CA PHE A 64 -2.34 -17.14 2.77
C PHE A 64 -1.87 -17.81 4.06
N TYR A 65 -2.74 -17.87 5.07
CA TYR A 65 -2.46 -18.54 6.33
C TYR A 65 -2.33 -20.05 6.16
N GLU A 66 -3.33 -20.73 5.57
CA GLU A 66 -3.36 -22.18 5.34
C GLU A 66 -2.27 -22.62 4.36
N ALA A 67 -2.08 -21.84 3.31
CA ALA A 67 -0.99 -21.99 2.37
C ALA A 67 0.37 -21.97 3.08
N GLY A 68 0.62 -20.91 3.86
CA GLY A 68 1.83 -20.79 4.66
C GLY A 68 2.01 -21.95 5.64
N LYS A 69 0.90 -22.46 6.21
CA LYS A 69 0.91 -23.58 7.16
C LYS A 69 1.36 -24.86 6.50
N THR A 70 0.84 -25.16 5.32
CA THR A 70 1.21 -26.34 4.53
C THR A 70 2.71 -26.33 4.21
N LEU A 71 3.23 -25.17 3.80
CA LEU A 71 4.67 -25.01 3.52
C LEU A 71 5.52 -25.10 4.80
N TYR A 72 5.02 -24.61 5.93
CA TYR A 72 5.65 -24.75 7.24
C TYR A 72 5.69 -26.22 7.71
N GLU A 73 4.59 -26.96 7.60
CA GLU A 73 4.53 -28.39 7.96
C GLU A 73 5.49 -29.21 7.09
N TYR A 74 5.59 -28.88 5.80
CA TYR A 74 6.60 -29.46 4.90
C TYR A 74 8.04 -29.12 5.36
N ALA A 75 8.29 -27.89 5.84
CA ALA A 75 9.60 -27.49 6.34
C ALA A 75 10.07 -28.31 7.56
N LEU A 76 9.14 -28.74 8.42
CA LEU A 76 9.45 -29.59 9.58
C LEU A 76 9.94 -30.98 9.16
N GLN A 77 9.45 -31.49 8.03
CA GLN A 77 9.81 -32.81 7.50
C GLN A 77 11.02 -32.73 6.55
N HIS A 78 11.14 -31.65 5.77
CA HIS A 78 12.11 -31.48 4.69
C HIS A 78 12.77 -30.08 4.70
N PRO A 79 13.61 -29.75 5.70
CA PRO A 79 14.12 -28.40 5.90
C PRO A 79 14.99 -27.90 4.74
N MET A 80 15.82 -28.76 4.15
CA MET A 80 16.69 -28.37 3.04
C MET A 80 15.91 -28.10 1.76
N SER A 81 14.88 -28.91 1.48
CA SER A 81 13.98 -28.68 0.35
C SER A 81 13.15 -27.42 0.54
N TYR A 82 12.66 -27.15 1.75
CA TYR A 82 12.00 -25.89 2.09
C TYR A 82 12.90 -24.67 1.82
N LEU A 83 14.16 -24.70 2.24
CA LEU A 83 15.09 -23.58 1.95
C LEU A 83 15.30 -23.35 0.45
N LYS A 84 15.41 -24.43 -0.34
CA LYS A 84 15.47 -24.33 -1.81
C LYS A 84 14.19 -23.69 -2.37
N LEU A 85 13.01 -24.10 -1.90
CA LEU A 85 11.73 -23.51 -2.30
C LEU A 85 11.65 -22.02 -1.92
N MET A 86 12.10 -21.65 -0.72
CA MET A 86 12.12 -20.25 -0.26
C MET A 86 13.00 -19.37 -1.16
N LEU A 87 14.15 -19.88 -1.61
CA LEU A 87 15.06 -19.20 -2.52
C LEU A 87 14.64 -19.24 -4.00
N GLY A 88 13.59 -19.99 -4.34
CA GLY A 88 13.14 -20.18 -5.72
C GLY A 88 14.07 -21.08 -6.54
N ILE A 89 14.76 -22.01 -5.90
CA ILE A 89 15.62 -23.00 -6.54
C ILE A 89 14.79 -24.25 -6.82
N TYR A 90 14.52 -24.49 -8.10
CA TYR A 90 13.65 -25.57 -8.58
C TYR A 90 14.46 -26.59 -9.40
N ASN A 91 14.34 -27.86 -9.03
CA ASN A 91 14.95 -29.02 -9.69
C ASN A 91 13.88 -30.09 -9.91
N ASP A 92 14.11 -31.03 -10.83
CA ASP A 92 13.16 -32.13 -11.11
C ASP A 92 12.73 -32.90 -9.85
N SER A 93 13.61 -32.99 -8.85
CA SER A 93 13.34 -33.66 -7.57
C SER A 93 12.36 -32.94 -6.64
N ASN A 94 12.20 -31.61 -6.75
CA ASN A 94 11.29 -30.83 -5.90
C ASN A 94 10.18 -30.11 -6.70
N GLN A 95 10.20 -30.22 -8.03
CA GLN A 95 9.23 -29.59 -8.92
C GLN A 95 7.84 -30.22 -8.77
N HIS A 96 7.75 -31.54 -8.58
CA HIS A 96 6.47 -32.20 -8.30
C HIS A 96 5.88 -31.75 -6.96
N GLU A 97 6.70 -31.65 -5.91
CA GLU A 97 6.27 -31.14 -4.62
C GLU A 97 5.91 -29.65 -4.70
N TYR A 98 6.65 -28.83 -5.45
CA TYR A 98 6.29 -27.44 -5.74
C TYR A 98 4.92 -27.36 -6.40
N TYR A 99 4.68 -28.11 -7.49
CA TYR A 99 3.35 -28.10 -8.10
C TYR A 99 2.33 -28.68 -7.14
N THR A 100 2.51 -29.82 -6.50
CA THR A 100 1.47 -30.38 -5.62
C THR A 100 1.22 -29.53 -4.37
N LEU A 101 2.25 -28.89 -3.80
CA LEU A 101 2.16 -27.98 -2.64
C LEU A 101 1.80 -26.54 -3.02
N LEU A 102 1.95 -26.07 -4.25
CA LEU A 102 1.64 -24.68 -4.66
C LEU A 102 0.59 -24.59 -5.79
N ASN A 103 0.16 -25.72 -6.37
CA ASN A 103 -0.98 -25.88 -7.28
C ASN A 103 -2.28 -25.86 -6.48
N TRP A 104 -2.43 -24.82 -5.67
CA TRP A 104 -3.65 -24.49 -4.97
C TRP A 104 -4.59 -23.80 -5.96
N LYS A 105 -5.42 -24.63 -6.61
CA LYS A 105 -6.52 -24.28 -7.54
C LYS A 105 -6.11 -23.35 -8.69
N GLY A 106 -5.39 -23.87 -9.69
CA GLY A 106 -5.43 -23.32 -11.06
C GLY A 106 -4.93 -21.88 -11.25
N LEU A 107 -4.00 -21.42 -10.42
CA LEU A 107 -3.39 -20.10 -10.59
C LEU A 107 -2.33 -20.11 -11.71
N PRO A 108 -2.27 -19.08 -12.57
CA PRO A 108 -1.32 -19.02 -13.68
C PRO A 108 0.14 -18.95 -13.20
N TYR A 109 1.07 -19.42 -14.05
CA TYR A 109 2.53 -19.56 -13.83
C TYR A 109 3.28 -18.33 -13.29
N TRP A 110 2.64 -17.16 -13.19
CA TRP A 110 3.15 -15.97 -12.51
C TRP A 110 2.23 -15.68 -11.32
N ASN A 111 2.56 -16.27 -10.18
CA ASN A 111 1.75 -16.15 -8.97
C ASN A 111 2.34 -15.08 -8.04
N ASP A 112 1.75 -13.88 -8.06
CA ASP A 112 2.10 -12.80 -7.13
C ASP A 112 1.77 -13.13 -5.67
N ASN A 113 1.08 -14.26 -5.40
CA ASN A 113 0.82 -14.79 -4.06
C ASN A 113 2.04 -15.49 -3.44
N GLU A 114 3.03 -15.92 -4.24
CA GLU A 114 4.15 -16.74 -3.76
C GLU A 114 4.91 -16.06 -2.60
N THR A 115 5.26 -14.78 -2.75
CA THR A 115 5.93 -13.99 -1.71
C THR A 115 5.13 -13.97 -0.41
N MET A 116 3.81 -13.80 -0.50
CA MET A 116 2.93 -13.75 0.67
C MET A 116 2.85 -15.10 1.38
N ILE A 117 2.79 -16.20 0.63
CA ILE A 117 2.80 -17.57 1.15
C ILE A 117 4.12 -17.86 1.87
N LYS A 118 5.26 -17.52 1.24
CA LYS A 118 6.60 -17.69 1.82
C LYS A 118 6.72 -16.94 3.14
N ILE A 119 6.31 -15.67 3.18
CA ILE A 119 6.32 -14.86 4.42
C ILE A 119 5.39 -15.46 5.46
N SER A 120 4.20 -15.89 5.07
CA SER A 120 3.26 -16.55 5.97
C SER A 120 3.86 -17.82 6.60
N SER A 121 4.57 -18.65 5.80
CA SER A 121 5.27 -19.85 6.31
C SER A 121 6.36 -19.51 7.34
N LEU A 122 7.10 -18.41 7.14
CA LEU A 122 8.09 -17.95 8.11
C LEU A 122 7.44 -17.48 9.41
N ILE A 123 6.27 -16.84 9.31
CA ILE A 123 5.53 -16.36 10.48
C ILE A 123 4.94 -17.53 11.27
N HIS A 124 4.59 -18.66 10.64
CA HIS A 124 4.11 -19.85 11.36
C HIS A 124 5.08 -20.35 12.43
N PHE A 125 6.40 -20.31 12.16
CA PHE A 125 7.43 -20.68 13.14
C PHE A 125 7.39 -19.80 14.39
N ILE A 126 7.12 -18.50 14.21
CA ILE A 126 7.07 -17.52 15.31
C ILE A 126 5.71 -17.63 16.01
N ALA A 127 4.64 -17.71 15.23
CA ALA A 127 3.28 -17.66 15.71
C ALA A 127 2.76 -18.99 16.28
N PHE A 128 3.55 -20.07 16.22
CA PHE A 128 3.15 -21.42 16.62
C PHE A 128 1.83 -21.85 15.97
N SER A 129 1.69 -21.53 14.68
CA SER A 129 0.45 -21.76 13.90
C SER A 129 -0.82 -21.23 14.57
N ASN A 130 -0.74 -20.07 15.23
CA ASN A 130 -1.90 -19.33 15.73
C ASN A 130 -2.24 -18.15 14.80
N MET A 131 -3.38 -18.22 14.13
CA MET A 131 -3.83 -17.21 13.16
C MET A 131 -3.99 -15.80 13.76
N LEU A 132 -4.40 -15.69 15.03
CA LEU A 132 -4.53 -14.39 15.69
C LEU A 132 -3.16 -13.76 15.95
N VAL A 133 -2.15 -14.58 16.29
CA VAL A 133 -0.76 -14.11 16.39
C VAL A 133 -0.23 -13.66 15.03
N HIS A 134 -0.53 -14.38 13.93
CA HIS A 134 -0.23 -13.89 12.58
C HIS A 134 -0.81 -12.49 12.37
N SER A 135 -2.10 -12.30 12.68
CA SER A 135 -2.78 -11.02 12.52
C SER A 135 -2.12 -9.89 13.32
N VAL A 136 -1.73 -10.16 14.58
CA VAL A 136 -0.98 -9.21 15.43
C VAL A 136 0.38 -8.85 14.82
N LEU A 137 1.14 -9.83 14.33
CA LEU A 137 2.45 -9.60 13.70
C LEU A 137 2.32 -8.79 12.39
N PHE A 138 1.34 -9.11 11.56
CA PHE A 138 1.03 -8.34 10.35
C PHE A 138 0.60 -6.90 10.68
N SER A 139 -0.27 -6.73 11.68
CA SER A 139 -0.65 -5.41 12.20
C SER A 139 0.56 -4.59 12.67
N PHE A 140 1.53 -5.25 13.33
CA PHE A 140 2.77 -4.63 13.77
C PHE A 140 3.67 -4.19 12.60
N LEU A 141 3.80 -5.01 11.56
CA LEU A 141 4.56 -4.64 10.35
C LEU A 141 3.97 -3.38 9.69
N SER A 142 2.65 -3.34 9.51
CA SER A 142 1.97 -2.16 8.96
C SER A 142 2.05 -0.95 9.88
N PHE A 143 2.00 -1.14 11.21
CA PHE A 143 2.24 -0.08 12.19
C PHE A 143 3.64 0.55 12.03
N CYS A 144 4.67 -0.26 11.78
CA CYS A 144 6.01 0.23 11.48
C CYS A 144 6.03 1.05 10.18
N GLY A 145 5.31 0.61 9.15
CA GLY A 145 5.14 1.36 7.89
C GLY A 145 4.49 2.73 8.11
N LEU A 146 3.35 2.79 8.80
CA LEU A 146 2.66 4.04 9.14
C LEU A 146 3.56 4.98 9.96
N THR A 147 4.31 4.44 10.91
CA THR A 147 5.31 5.21 11.68
C THR A 147 6.43 5.74 10.76
N GLY A 148 6.85 4.97 9.76
CA GLY A 148 7.79 5.39 8.73
C GLY A 148 7.26 6.57 7.91
N ILE A 149 6.00 6.52 7.45
CA ILE A 149 5.35 7.62 6.73
C ILE A 149 5.27 8.88 7.60
N TYR A 150 4.86 8.73 8.86
CA TYR A 150 4.88 9.81 9.83
C TYR A 150 6.29 10.45 9.92
N LYS A 151 7.33 9.65 10.17
CA LYS A 151 8.70 10.15 10.31
C LYS A 151 9.23 10.81 9.05
N ALA A 152 8.94 10.24 7.88
CA ALA A 152 9.30 10.84 6.61
C ALA A 152 8.65 12.23 6.46
N THR A 153 7.35 12.34 6.78
CA THR A 153 6.61 13.60 6.68
C THR A 153 7.15 14.64 7.66
N ILE A 154 7.38 14.27 8.92
CA ILE A 154 7.93 15.19 9.93
C ILE A 154 9.36 15.62 9.62
N SER A 155 10.17 14.75 9.00
CA SER A 155 11.50 15.15 8.53
C SER A 155 11.46 16.23 7.45
N ILE A 156 10.38 16.30 6.68
CA ILE A 156 10.15 17.31 5.65
C ILE A 156 9.57 18.59 6.29
N THR A 157 8.55 18.47 7.14
CA THR A 157 7.78 19.62 7.66
C THR A 157 8.35 20.27 8.91
N LYS A 158 9.18 19.55 9.69
CA LYS A 158 9.71 19.96 11.00
C LYS A 158 8.63 20.37 12.02
N SER A 159 7.48 19.67 12.03
CA SER A 159 6.34 19.95 12.92
C SER A 159 6.19 18.92 14.05
N ASN A 160 5.34 19.21 15.06
CA ASN A 160 5.05 18.29 16.17
C ASN A 160 4.33 16.99 15.71
N GLY A 161 3.65 17.02 14.55
CA GLY A 161 3.12 15.80 13.92
C GLY A 161 1.98 15.07 14.63
N PHE A 162 1.55 15.49 15.83
CA PHE A 162 0.52 14.77 16.60
C PHE A 162 -0.73 14.42 15.79
N VAL A 163 -1.30 15.42 15.11
CA VAL A 163 -2.50 15.25 14.27
C VAL A 163 -2.25 14.30 13.10
N LEU A 164 -1.09 14.38 12.45
CA LEU A 164 -0.73 13.47 11.36
C LEU A 164 -0.72 12.03 11.84
N TYR A 165 -0.06 11.77 12.97
CA TYR A 165 0.05 10.43 13.52
C TYR A 165 -1.31 9.85 13.92
N LEU A 166 -2.17 10.65 14.55
CA LEU A 166 -3.52 10.24 14.93
C LEU A 166 -4.34 9.84 13.69
N ILE A 167 -4.35 10.67 12.65
CA ILE A 167 -5.09 10.37 11.41
C ILE A 167 -4.50 9.13 10.73
N LEU A 168 -3.18 9.01 10.61
CA LEU A 168 -2.54 7.84 10.01
C LEU A 168 -2.89 6.53 10.73
N MET A 169 -2.97 6.55 12.06
CA MET A 169 -3.22 5.36 12.87
C MET A 169 -4.71 5.01 13.03
N LEU A 170 -5.62 5.96 12.82
CA LEU A 170 -7.06 5.77 13.07
C LEU A 170 -7.94 5.90 11.83
N PHE A 171 -7.39 6.21 10.64
CA PHE A 171 -8.20 6.31 9.42
C PHE A 171 -8.86 4.95 9.11
N PRO A 172 -10.20 4.85 9.04
CA PRO A 172 -10.89 3.56 9.10
C PRO A 172 -10.46 2.55 8.03
N SER A 173 -10.40 2.93 6.74
CA SER A 173 -9.96 2.03 5.66
C SER A 173 -8.50 1.64 5.77
N VAL A 174 -7.64 2.55 6.27
CA VAL A 174 -6.23 2.22 6.53
C VAL A 174 -6.15 1.16 7.63
N VAL A 175 -6.82 1.38 8.76
CA VAL A 175 -6.85 0.40 9.85
C VAL A 175 -7.44 -0.92 9.38
N PHE A 176 -8.52 -0.88 8.61
CA PHE A 176 -9.21 -2.08 8.17
C PHE A 176 -8.37 -2.90 7.18
N PHE A 177 -8.03 -2.35 6.03
CA PHE A 177 -7.39 -3.13 4.96
C PHE A 177 -5.89 -3.39 5.18
N THR A 178 -5.28 -2.81 6.22
CA THR A 178 -3.84 -2.97 6.49
C THR A 178 -3.52 -3.52 7.88
N SER A 179 -4.47 -4.21 8.52
CA SER A 179 -4.24 -4.91 9.79
C SER A 179 -4.44 -6.43 9.70
N GLY A 180 -5.06 -6.92 8.62
CA GLY A 180 -5.21 -8.36 8.38
C GLY A 180 -3.98 -9.01 7.74
N VAL A 181 -4.04 -10.33 7.57
CA VAL A 181 -3.02 -11.15 6.86
C VAL A 181 -3.19 -10.97 5.34
N LEU A 182 -2.89 -9.77 4.84
CA LEU A 182 -3.11 -9.37 3.46
C LEU A 182 -1.82 -8.80 2.84
N LYS A 183 -1.73 -8.88 1.50
CA LYS A 183 -0.65 -8.23 0.74
C LYS A 183 -0.61 -6.71 0.99
N GLU A 184 -1.75 -6.08 1.14
CA GLU A 184 -1.89 -4.64 1.43
C GLU A 184 -1.20 -4.24 2.74
N THR A 185 -1.24 -5.11 3.74
CA THR A 185 -0.57 -4.92 5.04
C THR A 185 0.95 -4.88 4.87
N LEU A 186 1.53 -5.84 4.14
CA LEU A 186 2.96 -5.87 3.86
C LEU A 186 3.39 -4.73 2.92
N LEU A 187 2.53 -4.40 1.94
CA LEU A 187 2.78 -3.30 1.02
C LEU A 187 2.90 -1.98 1.79
N LEU A 188 1.97 -1.70 2.71
CA LEU A 188 2.04 -0.49 3.54
C LEU A 188 3.25 -0.50 4.47
N ALA A 189 3.58 -1.65 5.07
CA ALA A 189 4.78 -1.83 5.90
C ALA A 189 6.05 -1.44 5.12
N ALA A 190 6.25 -2.06 3.96
CA ALA A 190 7.42 -1.85 3.12
C ALA A 190 7.45 -0.44 2.52
N ALA A 191 6.32 0.08 2.04
CA ALA A 191 6.26 1.39 1.40
C ALA A 191 6.54 2.52 2.40
N GLY A 192 5.99 2.42 3.60
CA GLY A 192 6.22 3.40 4.65
C GLY A 192 7.66 3.42 5.18
N LEU A 193 8.24 2.23 5.39
CA LEU A 193 9.66 2.11 5.75
C LEU A 193 10.58 2.55 4.61
N PHE A 194 10.20 2.28 3.34
CA PHE A 194 10.97 2.70 2.17
C PHE A 194 11.07 4.22 2.07
N VAL A 195 9.94 4.92 2.19
CA VAL A 195 9.94 6.39 2.12
C VAL A 195 10.67 7.01 3.33
N TYR A 196 10.57 6.40 4.52
CA TYR A 196 11.42 6.80 5.64
C TYR A 196 12.91 6.59 5.36
N ALA A 197 13.31 5.42 4.86
CA ALA A 197 14.70 5.13 4.54
C ALA A 197 15.24 6.08 3.47
N LEU A 198 14.42 6.46 2.48
CA LEU A 198 14.76 7.48 1.49
C LEU A 198 15.11 8.84 2.10
N THR A 199 14.39 9.29 3.13
CA THR A 199 14.73 10.58 3.79
C THR A 199 16.06 10.52 4.55
N GLN A 200 16.50 9.32 4.93
CA GLN A 200 17.77 9.06 5.62
C GLN A 200 18.87 8.51 4.70
N PHE A 201 18.65 8.47 3.37
CA PHE A 201 19.50 7.75 2.41
C PHE A 201 20.98 8.15 2.46
N ASN A 202 21.26 9.43 2.66
CA ASN A 202 22.62 9.96 2.70
C ASN A 202 23.29 9.89 4.08
N GLN A 203 22.62 9.38 5.11
CA GLN A 203 23.18 9.37 6.47
C GLN A 203 24.20 8.26 6.71
N SER A 204 24.02 7.08 6.10
CA SER A 204 24.96 5.95 6.26
C SER A 204 24.79 4.89 5.16
N THR A 205 25.82 4.07 4.95
CA THR A 205 25.76 2.89 4.05
C THR A 205 24.64 1.93 4.44
N ARG A 206 24.40 1.76 5.74
CA ARG A 206 23.30 0.93 6.27
C ARG A 206 21.94 1.40 5.75
N MET A 207 21.68 2.71 5.74
CA MET A 207 20.42 3.25 5.22
C MET A 207 20.28 3.05 3.71
N LYS A 208 21.38 3.15 2.94
CA LYS A 208 21.36 2.84 1.51
C LYS A 208 20.97 1.39 1.25
N VAL A 209 21.58 0.45 1.97
CA VAL A 209 21.25 -0.98 1.88
C VAL A 209 19.78 -1.22 2.25
N TYR A 210 19.28 -0.60 3.32
CA TYR A 210 17.87 -0.70 3.68
C TYR A 210 16.93 -0.14 2.62
N THR A 211 17.24 1.02 2.03
CA THR A 211 16.45 1.58 0.95
C THR A 211 16.39 0.64 -0.25
N ILE A 212 17.52 0.08 -0.68
CA ILE A 212 17.58 -0.86 -1.82
C ILE A 212 16.83 -2.14 -1.48
N ALA A 213 17.04 -2.72 -0.30
CA ALA A 213 16.36 -3.94 0.13
C ALA A 213 14.83 -3.74 0.20
N LEU A 214 14.35 -2.63 0.75
CA LEU A 214 12.92 -2.31 0.81
C LEU A 214 12.33 -2.07 -0.58
N TYR A 215 13.09 -1.43 -1.48
CA TYR A 215 12.69 -1.24 -2.87
C TYR A 215 12.50 -2.59 -3.60
N LEU A 216 13.47 -3.50 -3.47
CA LEU A 216 13.38 -4.85 -4.04
C LEU A 216 12.23 -5.65 -3.40
N PHE A 217 12.04 -5.52 -2.09
CA PHE A 217 10.95 -6.19 -1.39
C PHE A 217 9.57 -5.72 -1.86
N LEU A 218 9.41 -4.42 -2.15
CA LEU A 218 8.17 -3.90 -2.73
C LEU A 218 7.87 -4.49 -4.12
N TRP A 219 8.90 -4.73 -4.94
CA TRP A 219 8.75 -5.41 -6.24
C TRP A 219 8.23 -6.84 -6.09
N LEU A 220 8.65 -7.56 -5.04
CA LEU A 220 8.18 -8.91 -4.75
C LEU A 220 6.74 -8.96 -4.22
N ILE A 221 6.26 -7.91 -3.56
CA ILE A 221 4.89 -7.85 -3.02
C ILE A 221 3.90 -7.38 -4.08
N LYS A 222 4.11 -6.18 -4.64
CA LYS A 222 3.25 -5.58 -5.67
C LYS A 222 4.07 -4.74 -6.64
N PRO A 223 4.53 -5.30 -7.77
CA PRO A 223 5.37 -4.57 -8.74
C PRO A 223 4.67 -3.34 -9.30
N HIS A 224 3.34 -3.39 -9.51
CA HIS A 224 2.55 -2.26 -10.00
C HIS A 224 2.62 -1.02 -9.09
N PHE A 225 2.73 -1.19 -7.77
CA PHE A 225 2.88 -0.06 -6.83
C PHE A 225 4.21 0.65 -7.05
N VAL A 226 5.30 -0.13 -7.20
CA VAL A 226 6.64 0.40 -7.44
C VAL A 226 6.75 1.04 -8.82
N LEU A 227 6.11 0.45 -9.82
CA LEU A 227 6.08 0.95 -11.20
C LEU A 227 5.56 2.39 -11.27
N PHE A 228 4.58 2.75 -10.44
CA PHE A 228 4.05 4.12 -10.40
C PHE A 228 4.76 5.03 -9.38
N LEU A 229 5.20 4.48 -8.24
CA LEU A 229 5.88 5.28 -7.20
C LEU A 229 7.27 5.74 -7.66
N THR A 230 8.03 4.89 -8.35
CA THR A 230 9.42 5.15 -8.76
C THR A 230 9.56 6.40 -9.64
N PRO A 231 8.85 6.52 -10.80
CA PRO A 231 9.00 7.70 -11.66
C PRO A 231 8.51 8.98 -10.99
N ALA A 232 7.47 8.90 -10.16
CA ALA A 232 6.98 10.05 -9.41
C ALA A 232 8.03 10.59 -8.43
N LEU A 233 8.64 9.71 -7.62
CA LEU A 233 9.70 10.10 -6.68
C LEU A 233 10.98 10.52 -7.40
N ALA A 234 11.39 9.83 -8.46
CA ALA A 234 12.56 10.19 -9.26
C ALA A 234 12.39 11.58 -9.89
N GLY A 235 11.21 11.84 -10.47
CA GLY A 235 10.84 13.15 -11.00
C GLY A 235 10.93 14.26 -9.96
N TYR A 236 10.36 14.03 -8.76
CA TYR A 236 10.47 14.97 -7.64
C TYR A 236 11.92 15.23 -7.23
N LEU A 237 12.72 14.18 -7.03
CA LEU A 237 14.11 14.31 -6.56
C LEU A 237 14.99 15.03 -7.60
N LEU A 238 14.82 14.75 -8.89
CA LEU A 238 15.51 15.44 -9.97
C LEU A 238 15.08 16.91 -10.08
N ALA A 239 13.78 17.17 -10.03
CA ALA A 239 13.23 18.52 -10.03
C ALA A 239 13.74 19.34 -8.84
N LYS A 240 13.74 18.76 -7.63
CA LYS A 240 14.27 19.40 -6.42
C LYS A 240 15.77 19.69 -6.53
N LYS A 241 16.54 18.82 -7.19
CA LYS A 241 18.00 19.00 -7.33
C LYS A 241 18.35 20.10 -8.34
N TYR A 242 17.70 20.12 -9.50
CA TYR A 242 18.12 20.98 -10.63
C TYR A 242 17.19 22.17 -10.91
N PHE A 243 15.92 22.10 -10.49
CA PHE A 243 14.87 23.06 -10.88
C PHE A 243 14.07 23.59 -9.68
N SER A 244 14.63 23.56 -8.47
CA SER A 244 13.94 23.97 -7.24
C SER A 244 13.38 25.39 -7.25
N LYS A 245 13.99 26.30 -8.02
CA LYS A 245 13.55 27.70 -8.16
C LYS A 245 12.42 27.90 -9.18
N ASN A 246 12.21 26.96 -10.10
CA ASN A 246 11.22 27.08 -11.17
C ASN A 246 10.20 25.93 -11.10
N LEU A 247 8.99 26.27 -10.68
CA LEU A 247 7.91 25.31 -10.46
C LEU A 247 7.48 24.62 -11.76
N TRP A 248 7.36 25.37 -12.86
CA TRP A 248 6.96 24.81 -14.15
C TRP A 248 8.02 23.87 -14.71
N ALA A 249 9.30 24.25 -14.61
CA ALA A 249 10.39 23.35 -15.00
C ALA A 249 10.38 22.07 -14.15
N SER A 250 10.07 22.17 -12.85
CA SER A 250 9.90 21.01 -11.98
C SER A 250 8.79 20.07 -12.46
N TYR A 251 7.66 20.61 -12.95
CA TYR A 251 6.56 19.79 -13.47
C TYR A 251 6.92 19.13 -14.79
N VAL A 252 7.55 19.86 -15.70
CA VAL A 252 8.01 19.33 -16.98
C VAL A 252 8.98 18.16 -16.75
N VAL A 253 9.91 18.30 -15.81
CA VAL A 253 10.86 17.21 -15.46
C VAL A 253 10.14 16.01 -14.87
N ALA A 254 9.19 16.22 -13.95
CA ALA A 254 8.43 15.12 -13.36
C ALA A 254 7.61 14.35 -14.41
N ILE A 255 6.96 15.06 -15.34
CA ILE A 255 6.23 14.45 -16.46
C ILE A 255 7.19 13.74 -17.42
N ALA A 256 8.31 14.39 -17.79
CA ALA A 256 9.30 13.81 -18.70
C ALA A 256 9.87 12.50 -18.16
N VAL A 257 10.24 12.47 -16.87
CA VAL A 257 10.71 11.24 -16.20
C VAL A 257 9.65 10.16 -16.24
N MET A 258 8.38 10.50 -15.98
CA MET A 258 7.28 9.53 -16.08
C MET A 258 7.10 8.98 -17.49
N ILE A 259 7.10 9.84 -18.51
CA ILE A 259 6.95 9.44 -19.92
C ILE A 259 8.10 8.51 -20.34
N VAL A 260 9.34 8.89 -20.04
CA VAL A 260 10.54 8.08 -20.36
C VAL A 260 10.48 6.74 -19.63
N TYR A 261 10.09 6.73 -18.36
CA TYR A 261 10.00 5.50 -17.58
C TYR A 261 8.93 4.54 -18.11
N TYR A 262 7.73 5.03 -18.42
CA TYR A 262 6.67 4.18 -18.99
C TYR A 262 6.97 3.77 -20.43
N SER A 263 7.56 4.64 -21.26
CA SER A 263 7.96 4.26 -22.63
C SER A 263 9.04 3.19 -22.61
N ALA A 264 10.04 3.31 -21.74
CA ALA A 264 11.06 2.27 -21.54
C ALA A 264 10.43 0.97 -21.02
N GLY A 265 9.55 1.04 -20.02
CA GLY A 265 8.87 -0.15 -19.48
C GLY A 265 8.03 -0.87 -20.53
N THR A 266 7.26 -0.12 -21.33
CA THR A 266 6.46 -0.69 -22.44
C THR A 266 7.32 -1.26 -23.56
N PHE A 267 8.45 -0.62 -23.88
CA PHE A 267 9.42 -1.17 -24.83
C PHE A 267 9.98 -2.51 -24.34
N VAL A 268 10.46 -2.58 -23.08
CA VAL A 268 10.96 -3.82 -22.48
C VAL A 268 9.88 -4.90 -22.50
N PHE A 269 8.67 -4.58 -22.09
CA PHE A 269 7.58 -5.55 -22.02
C PHE A 269 7.17 -6.08 -23.41
N ASN A 270 7.08 -5.20 -24.40
CA ASN A 270 6.68 -5.57 -25.76
C ASN A 270 7.78 -6.27 -26.55
N GLN A 271 9.01 -5.76 -26.49
CA GLN A 271 10.11 -6.20 -27.36
C GLN A 271 10.98 -7.28 -26.72
N ILE A 272 11.23 -7.19 -25.40
CA ILE A 272 12.12 -8.12 -24.70
C ILE A 272 11.31 -9.30 -24.13
N LEU A 273 10.16 -9.03 -23.52
CA LEU A 273 9.32 -10.08 -22.94
C LEU A 273 8.30 -10.65 -23.94
N HIS A 274 8.23 -10.10 -25.16
CA HIS A 274 7.29 -10.51 -26.21
C HIS A 274 5.82 -10.54 -25.75
N ARG A 275 5.43 -9.62 -24.86
CA ARG A 275 4.05 -9.50 -24.35
C ARG A 275 3.52 -8.11 -24.60
N ASN A 276 2.25 -7.99 -25.01
CA ASN A 276 1.63 -6.67 -25.17
C ASN A 276 1.23 -6.11 -23.79
N ALA A 277 1.86 -5.00 -23.38
CA ALA A 277 1.57 -4.36 -22.10
C ALA A 277 0.11 -3.92 -21.98
N ALA A 278 -0.44 -3.24 -23.00
CA ALA A 278 -1.83 -2.80 -23.01
C ALA A 278 -2.80 -3.99 -23.10
N GLY A 279 -2.41 -5.01 -23.87
CA GLY A 279 -3.12 -6.29 -23.92
C GLY A 279 -3.20 -6.96 -22.56
N THR A 280 -2.13 -6.93 -21.76
CA THR A 280 -2.11 -7.54 -20.42
C THR A 280 -3.06 -6.83 -19.48
N ILE A 281 -3.10 -5.49 -19.49
CA ILE A 281 -4.07 -4.72 -18.68
C ILE A 281 -5.50 -5.05 -19.12
N ALA A 282 -5.77 -5.12 -20.43
CA ALA A 282 -7.08 -5.47 -20.96
C ALA A 282 -7.49 -6.92 -20.58
N LEU A 283 -6.55 -7.87 -20.60
CA LEU A 283 -6.79 -9.26 -20.18
C LEU A 283 -7.13 -9.34 -18.69
N VAL A 284 -6.39 -8.63 -17.83
CA VAL A 284 -6.69 -8.58 -16.39
C VAL A 284 -8.07 -7.98 -16.16
N GLN A 285 -8.40 -6.86 -16.80
CA GLN A 285 -9.74 -6.26 -16.74
C GLN A 285 -10.84 -7.25 -17.15
N GLN A 286 -10.67 -7.93 -18.29
CA GLN A 286 -11.66 -8.90 -18.77
C GLN A 286 -11.82 -10.08 -17.80
N SER A 287 -10.72 -10.58 -17.23
CA SER A 287 -10.75 -11.68 -16.27
C SER A 287 -11.50 -11.31 -14.98
N THR A 288 -11.26 -10.11 -14.44
CA THR A 288 -11.91 -9.66 -13.20
C THR A 288 -13.38 -9.36 -13.42
N MET A 289 -13.74 -8.76 -14.57
CA MET A 289 -15.13 -8.57 -14.96
C MET A 289 -15.86 -9.90 -15.11
N LYS A 290 -15.27 -10.86 -15.85
CA LYS A 290 -15.86 -12.19 -16.07
C LYS A 290 -16.08 -12.92 -14.74
N ASN A 291 -15.09 -12.93 -13.86
CA ASN A 291 -15.20 -13.59 -12.55
C ASN A 291 -16.30 -12.94 -11.70
N SER A 292 -16.36 -11.61 -11.65
CA SER A 292 -17.36 -10.90 -10.86
C SER A 292 -18.80 -11.14 -11.33
N ILE A 293 -19.00 -11.23 -12.66
CA ILE A 293 -20.30 -11.55 -13.26
C ILE A 293 -20.67 -13.01 -12.98
N TYR A 294 -19.71 -13.93 -13.12
CA TYR A 294 -19.91 -15.36 -12.87
C TYR A 294 -20.27 -15.64 -11.40
N GLU A 295 -19.59 -14.98 -10.46
CA GLU A 295 -19.85 -15.08 -9.02
C GLU A 295 -21.08 -14.29 -8.56
N LYS A 296 -21.76 -13.56 -9.46
CA LYS A 296 -22.92 -12.70 -9.16
C LYS A 296 -22.63 -11.73 -8.01
N ALA A 297 -21.45 -11.11 -8.03
CA ALA A 297 -21.00 -10.26 -6.93
C ALA A 297 -21.92 -9.04 -6.72
N GLU A 298 -22.38 -8.84 -5.49
CA GLU A 298 -23.34 -7.78 -5.14
C GLU A 298 -22.81 -6.35 -5.34
N SER A 299 -21.48 -6.17 -5.28
CA SER A 299 -20.79 -4.88 -5.40
C SER A 299 -20.12 -4.66 -6.75
N TYR A 300 -20.64 -5.31 -7.80
CA TYR A 300 -20.09 -5.18 -9.16
C TYR A 300 -20.26 -3.77 -9.71
N ILE A 301 -19.17 -3.25 -10.27
CA ILE A 301 -19.11 -2.00 -11.05
C ILE A 301 -18.48 -2.29 -12.39
N GLN A 302 -18.93 -1.61 -13.43
CA GLN A 302 -18.38 -1.78 -14.77
C GLN A 302 -17.17 -0.86 -14.96
N PRO A 303 -15.94 -1.38 -15.11
CA PRO A 303 -14.77 -0.57 -15.44
C PRO A 303 -14.87 0.03 -16.85
N PRO A 304 -14.20 1.16 -17.15
CA PRO A 304 -14.11 1.67 -18.50
C PRO A 304 -13.36 0.67 -19.39
N VAL A 305 -14.04 0.15 -20.41
CA VAL A 305 -13.49 -0.86 -21.30
C VAL A 305 -12.33 -0.29 -22.10
N ILE A 306 -11.20 -0.99 -22.06
CA ILE A 306 -9.99 -0.64 -22.82
C ILE A 306 -9.74 -1.63 -23.96
N ALA A 307 -9.31 -1.10 -25.10
CA ALA A 307 -8.76 -1.91 -26.20
C ALA A 307 -7.27 -2.24 -25.90
N PRO A 308 -6.71 -3.31 -26.50
CA PRO A 308 -5.34 -3.76 -26.26
C PRO A 308 -4.27 -2.87 -26.92
N ASN A 309 -4.39 -1.55 -26.79
CA ASN A 309 -3.44 -0.55 -27.27
C ASN A 309 -3.28 0.60 -26.25
N MET A 310 -2.09 1.19 -26.21
CA MET A 310 -1.74 2.23 -25.23
C MET A 310 -2.57 3.51 -25.37
N ILE A 311 -3.01 3.84 -26.59
CA ILE A 311 -3.85 5.02 -26.84
C ILE A 311 -5.19 4.88 -26.11
N SER A 312 -5.80 3.68 -26.16
CA SER A 312 -7.05 3.39 -25.45
C SER A 312 -6.88 3.43 -23.94
N VAL A 313 -5.74 2.94 -23.42
CA VAL A 313 -5.40 3.08 -22.00
C VAL A 313 -5.37 4.57 -21.64
N ILE A 314 -4.49 5.35 -22.25
CA ILE A 314 -4.31 6.79 -21.91
C ILE A 314 -5.64 7.56 -22.01
N LYS A 315 -6.42 7.36 -23.10
CA LYS A 315 -7.70 8.04 -23.31
C LYS A 315 -8.73 7.74 -22.21
N ASN A 316 -8.71 6.53 -21.65
CA ASN A 316 -9.65 6.12 -20.61
C ASN A 316 -9.11 6.33 -19.17
N SER A 317 -7.86 6.74 -19.00
CA SER A 317 -7.25 6.91 -17.66
C SER A 317 -7.98 7.92 -16.78
N PRO A 318 -8.45 9.07 -17.31
CA PRO A 318 -9.25 10.00 -16.51
C PRO A 318 -10.55 9.38 -15.99
N LYS A 319 -11.24 8.59 -16.82
CA LYS A 319 -12.48 7.90 -16.40
C LYS A 319 -12.20 6.83 -15.35
N ALA A 320 -11.16 6.04 -15.52
CA ALA A 320 -10.76 5.01 -14.56
C ALA A 320 -10.33 5.63 -13.21
N PHE A 321 -9.57 6.73 -13.26
CA PHE A 321 -9.19 7.48 -12.08
C PHE A 321 -10.41 8.01 -11.32
N LEU A 322 -11.35 8.65 -12.02
CA LEU A 322 -12.57 9.18 -11.43
C LEU A 322 -13.43 8.07 -10.83
N GLN A 323 -13.60 6.94 -11.53
CA GLN A 323 -14.31 5.78 -10.98
C GLN A 323 -13.68 5.36 -9.65
N THR A 324 -12.36 5.17 -9.61
CA THR A 324 -11.66 4.82 -8.38
C THR A 324 -11.94 5.85 -7.30
N VAL A 325 -11.70 7.14 -7.54
CA VAL A 325 -11.88 8.19 -6.51
C VAL A 325 -13.32 8.28 -6.01
N LEU A 326 -14.31 8.14 -6.88
CA LEU A 326 -15.73 8.28 -6.56
C LEU A 326 -16.34 7.05 -5.88
N THR A 327 -15.73 5.86 -6.01
CA THR A 327 -16.24 4.61 -5.43
C THR A 327 -15.71 4.35 -4.01
N PRO A 328 -16.55 3.95 -3.02
CA PRO A 328 -17.98 3.67 -3.14
C PRO A 328 -18.79 4.97 -3.17
N ALA A 329 -19.80 4.99 -4.04
CA ALA A 329 -20.78 6.06 -4.08
C ALA A 329 -21.80 5.90 -2.95
N PHE A 330 -22.48 6.99 -2.59
CA PHE A 330 -23.61 6.92 -1.65
C PHE A 330 -24.79 6.21 -2.31
N HIS A 331 -24.97 4.93 -1.98
CA HIS A 331 -26.16 4.17 -2.34
C HIS A 331 -27.13 4.17 -1.17
N PHE A 332 -28.14 5.04 -1.19
CA PHE A 332 -29.09 5.18 -0.07
C PHE A 332 -30.06 3.99 0.06
N ASP A 333 -30.36 3.31 -1.05
CA ASP A 333 -31.56 2.46 -1.11
C ASP A 333 -31.34 0.99 -0.74
N LYS A 334 -30.09 0.50 -0.69
CA LYS A 334 -29.80 -0.94 -0.39
C LYS A 334 -28.52 -1.20 0.41
N ALA A 335 -27.81 -0.15 0.82
CA ALA A 335 -26.48 -0.31 1.39
C ALA A 335 -26.55 -0.47 2.93
N GLY A 336 -26.06 -1.62 3.44
CA GLY A 336 -25.89 -1.83 4.88
C GLY A 336 -24.98 -0.77 5.53
N LEU A 337 -25.03 -0.64 6.87
CA LEU A 337 -24.30 0.39 7.62
C LEU A 337 -22.80 0.50 7.25
N ARG A 338 -22.18 -0.64 6.93
CA ARG A 338 -20.77 -0.73 6.48
C ARG A 338 -20.50 0.10 5.22
N TRP A 339 -21.37 -0.01 4.21
CA TRP A 339 -21.25 0.70 2.94
C TRP A 339 -21.53 2.20 3.09
N LYS A 340 -22.47 2.58 3.97
CA LYS A 340 -22.71 3.98 4.31
C LYS A 340 -21.48 4.62 4.98
N GLY A 341 -20.85 3.90 5.90
CA GLY A 341 -19.58 4.32 6.53
C GLY A 341 -18.45 4.47 5.51
N ALA A 342 -18.29 3.50 4.60
CA ALA A 342 -17.27 3.57 3.56
C ALA A 342 -17.51 4.72 2.56
N ALA A 343 -18.77 5.01 2.21
CA ALA A 343 -19.11 6.15 1.35
C ALA A 343 -18.82 7.50 2.04
N ALA A 344 -19.13 7.62 3.34
CA ALA A 344 -18.81 8.81 4.13
C ALA A 344 -17.29 9.03 4.23
N GLU A 345 -16.52 7.96 4.48
CA GLU A 345 -15.06 8.01 4.45
C GLU A 345 -14.55 8.42 3.06
N ASN A 346 -15.17 7.93 1.99
CA ASN A 346 -14.76 8.27 0.63
C ASN A 346 -14.95 9.77 0.32
N LEU A 347 -15.89 10.48 0.96
CA LEU A 347 -15.96 11.96 0.88
C LEU A 347 -14.67 12.62 1.38
N LEU A 348 -14.11 12.11 2.48
CA LEU A 348 -12.82 12.59 3.01
C LEU A 348 -11.69 12.27 2.04
N VAL A 349 -11.69 11.08 1.43
CA VAL A 349 -10.69 10.70 0.41
C VAL A 349 -10.76 11.66 -0.79
N MET A 350 -11.96 11.96 -1.28
CA MET A 350 -12.15 12.93 -2.36
C MET A 350 -11.64 14.31 -1.98
N LEU A 351 -11.94 14.76 -0.76
CA LEU A 351 -11.41 16.02 -0.22
C LEU A 351 -9.87 16.00 -0.17
N PHE A 352 -9.25 14.90 0.25
CA PHE A 352 -7.79 14.79 0.31
C PHE A 352 -7.16 14.85 -1.09
N VAL A 353 -7.78 14.20 -2.08
CA VAL A 353 -7.37 14.28 -3.49
C VAL A 353 -7.49 15.73 -3.98
N LEU A 354 -8.64 16.38 -3.75
CA LEU A 354 -8.86 17.77 -4.16
C LEU A 354 -7.86 18.73 -3.52
N ILE A 355 -7.60 18.60 -2.23
CA ILE A 355 -6.62 19.42 -1.53
C ILE A 355 -5.22 19.19 -2.11
N ASN A 356 -4.85 17.95 -2.42
CA ASN A 356 -3.57 17.68 -3.08
C ASN A 356 -3.48 18.26 -4.49
N ILE A 357 -4.58 18.30 -5.26
CA ILE A 357 -4.65 19.00 -6.55
C ILE A 357 -4.41 20.51 -6.33
N ILE A 358 -5.17 21.14 -5.44
CA ILE A 358 -5.03 22.58 -5.13
C ILE A 358 -3.60 22.88 -4.65
N ALA A 359 -3.06 22.04 -3.78
CA ALA A 359 -1.71 22.14 -3.27
C ALA A 359 -0.65 22.03 -4.39
N ALA A 360 -0.86 21.12 -5.34
CA ALA A 360 0.03 20.93 -6.49
C ALA A 360 -0.01 22.09 -7.48
N PHE A 361 -1.02 22.96 -7.49
CA PHE A 361 -1.07 24.10 -8.43
C PHE A 361 -1.04 25.46 -7.73
N SER A 362 -0.92 25.49 -6.40
CA SER A 362 -0.74 26.73 -5.64
C SER A 362 0.70 27.22 -5.80
N TRP A 363 0.87 28.33 -6.53
CA TRP A 363 2.13 29.07 -6.64
C TRP A 363 2.75 29.50 -5.31
N ARG A 364 1.94 29.62 -4.25
CA ARG A 364 2.41 29.93 -2.90
C ARG A 364 2.91 28.68 -2.16
N ASN A 365 2.69 27.47 -2.68
CA ASN A 365 3.05 26.24 -1.99
C ASN A 365 4.53 25.87 -2.19
N GLU A 366 5.33 25.86 -1.11
CA GLU A 366 6.76 25.51 -1.13
C GLU A 366 6.95 24.02 -1.51
N TYR A 367 5.97 23.20 -1.17
CA TYR A 367 5.94 21.75 -1.43
C TYR A 367 5.13 21.41 -2.69
N ALA A 368 4.79 22.38 -3.54
CA ALA A 368 3.97 22.14 -4.74
C ALA A 368 4.53 21.04 -5.65
N SER A 369 5.86 20.97 -5.82
CA SER A 369 6.52 19.91 -6.59
C SER A 369 6.37 18.51 -5.97
N LEU A 370 6.34 18.41 -4.64
CA LEU A 370 6.07 17.14 -3.93
C LEU A 370 4.61 16.73 -4.11
N HIS A 371 3.67 17.66 -3.96
CA HIS A 371 2.25 17.39 -4.21
C HIS A 371 1.99 16.97 -5.65
N PHE A 372 2.66 17.60 -6.61
CA PHE A 372 2.55 17.23 -8.02
C PHE A 372 3.05 15.81 -8.27
N ALA A 373 4.19 15.42 -7.68
CA ALA A 373 4.68 14.04 -7.75
C ALA A 373 3.73 13.02 -7.08
N LEU A 374 3.18 13.36 -5.90
CA LEU A 374 2.15 12.54 -5.25
C LEU A 374 0.92 12.38 -6.16
N LEU A 375 0.46 13.46 -6.80
CA LEU A 375 -0.67 13.45 -7.72
C LEU A 375 -0.40 12.55 -8.94
N LEU A 376 0.81 12.63 -9.51
CA LEU A 376 1.25 11.77 -10.61
C LEU A 376 1.21 10.27 -10.23
N PHE A 377 1.70 9.94 -9.03
CA PHE A 377 1.64 8.59 -8.48
C PHE A 377 0.19 8.13 -8.26
N ILE A 378 -0.61 8.93 -7.56
CA ILE A 378 -2.01 8.60 -7.22
C ILE A 378 -2.85 8.46 -8.50
N PHE A 379 -2.70 9.36 -9.46
CA PHE A 379 -3.41 9.31 -10.73
C PHE A 379 -3.11 8.00 -11.47
N SER A 380 -1.83 7.65 -11.60
CA SER A 380 -1.41 6.44 -12.32
C SER A 380 -1.86 5.16 -11.60
N PHE A 381 -1.69 5.08 -10.28
CA PHE A 381 -2.08 3.91 -9.50
C PHE A 381 -3.61 3.75 -9.43
N TYR A 382 -4.37 4.82 -9.19
CA TYR A 382 -5.84 4.76 -9.16
C TYR A 382 -6.46 4.55 -10.55
N ALA A 383 -5.81 5.00 -11.63
CA ALA A 383 -6.24 4.64 -12.98
C ALA A 383 -6.10 3.12 -13.20
N LEU A 384 -4.97 2.52 -12.79
CA LEU A 384 -4.79 1.05 -12.89
C LEU A 384 -5.89 0.30 -12.10
N VAL A 385 -6.09 0.68 -10.84
CA VAL A 385 -7.16 0.10 -10.00
C VAL A 385 -8.53 0.25 -10.68
N GLY A 386 -8.81 1.41 -11.28
CA GLY A 386 -10.07 1.67 -11.97
C GLY A 386 -10.28 0.85 -13.23
N TYR A 387 -9.20 0.39 -13.90
CA TYR A 387 -9.32 -0.56 -15.01
C TYR A 387 -9.54 -1.99 -14.52
N THR A 388 -8.77 -2.42 -13.52
CA THR A 388 -8.65 -3.83 -13.18
C THR A 388 -9.67 -4.29 -12.15
N CYS A 389 -10.22 -3.39 -11.35
CA CYS A 389 -11.13 -3.73 -10.26
C CYS A 389 -12.58 -3.51 -10.67
N ALA A 390 -13.33 -4.60 -10.74
CA ALA A 390 -14.76 -4.60 -11.05
C ALA A 390 -15.64 -4.69 -9.79
N LEU A 391 -15.07 -4.59 -8.58
CA LEU A 391 -15.79 -4.66 -7.31
C LEU A 391 -15.50 -3.43 -6.45
N GLU A 392 -16.52 -2.84 -5.84
CA GLU A 392 -16.34 -1.67 -4.96
C GLU A 392 -15.46 -1.99 -3.73
N ALA A 393 -15.64 -3.18 -3.15
CA ALA A 393 -14.85 -3.65 -2.00
C ALA A 393 -13.37 -3.81 -2.36
N ALA A 394 -13.07 -4.27 -3.58
CA ALA A 394 -11.70 -4.38 -4.08
C ALA A 394 -11.07 -2.99 -4.27
N ILE A 395 -11.82 -2.02 -4.78
CA ILE A 395 -11.35 -0.63 -4.90
C ILE A 395 -10.99 -0.06 -3.52
N LEU A 396 -11.85 -0.21 -2.53
CA LEU A 396 -11.57 0.22 -1.15
C LEU A 396 -10.28 -0.40 -0.60
N ARG A 397 -10.11 -1.70 -0.80
CA ARG A 397 -8.92 -2.45 -0.37
C ARG A 397 -7.64 -1.92 -1.04
N PHE A 398 -7.64 -1.75 -2.35
CA PHE A 398 -6.44 -1.30 -3.08
C PHE A 398 -6.13 0.18 -2.89
N LYS A 399 -7.09 1.01 -2.50
CA LYS A 399 -6.85 2.40 -2.07
C LYS A 399 -6.08 2.48 -0.76
N ALA A 400 -6.35 1.57 0.18
CA ALA A 400 -5.91 1.72 1.56
C ALA A 400 -4.39 1.90 1.76
N PRO A 401 -3.49 1.21 1.03
CA PRO A 401 -2.05 1.47 1.13
C PRO A 401 -1.61 2.84 0.58
N VAL A 402 -2.40 3.48 -0.28
CA VAL A 402 -2.11 4.80 -0.87
C VAL A 402 -2.64 5.94 0.00
N LEU A 403 -3.73 5.73 0.74
CA LEU A 403 -4.35 6.74 1.60
C LEU A 403 -3.38 7.42 2.59
N PRO A 404 -2.42 6.72 3.24
CA PRO A 404 -1.42 7.34 4.10
C PRO A 404 -0.58 8.42 3.40
N PHE A 405 -0.31 8.27 2.09
CA PHE A 405 0.41 9.29 1.31
C PHE A 405 -0.45 10.51 1.01
N LEU A 406 -1.76 10.32 0.76
CA LEU A 406 -2.74 11.40 0.64
C LEU A 406 -2.87 12.19 1.94
N ILE A 407 -2.94 11.50 3.08
CA ILE A 407 -2.98 12.08 4.43
C ILE A 407 -1.71 12.89 4.72
N ALA A 408 -0.53 12.35 4.37
CA ALA A 408 0.73 13.06 4.50
C ALA A 408 0.75 14.36 3.66
N GLY A 409 0.29 14.28 2.40
CA GLY A 409 0.13 15.45 1.54
C GLY A 409 -0.78 16.51 2.15
N LEU A 410 -1.99 16.13 2.57
CA LEU A 410 -2.92 17.02 3.25
C LEU A 410 -2.25 17.75 4.42
N TYR A 411 -1.55 17.01 5.28
CA TYR A 411 -0.90 17.56 6.46
C TYR A 411 0.19 18.59 6.11
N ILE A 412 1.01 18.30 5.09
CA ILE A 412 2.02 19.23 4.57
C ILE A 412 1.36 20.54 4.13
N PHE A 413 0.27 20.45 3.37
CA PHE A 413 -0.45 21.63 2.89
C PHE A 413 -1.04 22.47 4.03
N MET A 414 -1.70 21.83 5.00
CA MET A 414 -2.30 22.51 6.16
C MET A 414 -1.26 23.27 6.99
N LEU A 415 -0.08 22.68 7.21
CA LEU A 415 0.98 23.35 7.96
C LEU A 415 1.50 24.59 7.25
N GLN A 416 1.60 24.55 5.93
CA GLN A 416 2.04 25.70 5.18
C GLN A 416 1.03 26.85 5.26
N TYR A 417 -0.27 26.57 5.10
CA TYR A 417 -1.31 27.60 5.22
C TYR A 417 -1.40 28.18 6.63
N LYS A 418 -1.20 27.36 7.67
CA LYS A 418 -1.11 27.86 9.05
C LYS A 418 0.00 28.91 9.21
N LYS A 419 1.17 28.71 8.60
CA LYS A 419 2.27 29.70 8.62
C LYS A 419 1.89 31.01 7.93
N TYR A 420 1.06 30.96 6.88
CA TYR A 420 0.61 32.16 6.17
C TYR A 420 -0.38 32.99 6.99
N PHE A 421 -1.36 32.37 7.64
CA PHE A 421 -2.32 33.10 8.49
C PHE A 421 -1.61 33.77 9.66
N ILE A 422 -0.74 33.04 10.38
CA ILE A 422 0.01 33.60 11.51
C ILE A 422 0.91 34.78 11.09
N ARG A 423 1.49 34.75 9.89
CA ARG A 423 2.33 35.84 9.38
C ARG A 423 1.53 37.07 8.93
N ASN A 424 0.26 36.91 8.57
CA ASN A 424 -0.62 38.03 8.23
C ASN A 424 -1.26 38.67 9.47
N ASP A 425 -1.35 37.95 10.59
CA ASP A 425 -1.87 38.45 11.87
C ASP A 425 -0.81 39.18 12.71
N SER A 426 0.46 39.18 12.30
CA SER A 426 1.47 40.11 12.81
C SER A 426 1.49 41.36 11.93
N PRO A 427 0.77 42.45 12.28
CA PRO A 427 0.95 43.72 11.60
C PRO A 427 2.41 44.15 11.78
N ASN A 428 3.00 44.66 10.69
CA ASN A 428 4.35 45.20 10.69
C ASN A 428 4.51 46.20 11.85
N ASP A 429 5.47 45.94 12.74
CA ASP A 429 6.10 46.98 13.58
C ASP A 429 6.95 47.91 12.72
#